data_AF-A0A168HN39-F1
#
_entry.id   AF-A0A168HN39-F1
#
_cell.length_a   1.000
_cell.length_b   1.000
_cell.length_c   1.000
_cell.angle_alpha   90.00
_cell.angle_beta   90.00
_cell.angle_gamma   90.00
#
_symmetry.space_group_name_H-M   'P 1'
#
loop_
_entity.id
_entity.type
_entity.pdbx_description
1 polymer ?
#
loop_
_entity_poly.entity_id
_entity_poly.type
_entity_poly.pdbx_seq_one_letter_code
_entity_poly.pdbx_strand_id
1 'polypeptide(L)'
;MLSFAVLMTSQKVQAMHSGQNISDIGESNYFYVGLNYSPVFSKIRDFTIGESSGETKAVFPYLRDGKSVKLDPTRFDWSVPDPQIRFKNSVLLAMEGSIGYAMSAIRFEVEVGYERFKTKGRYSKSRREEESDTVYLLAKELAYDVVANKTAALAAALAKVKGQDIVHFANTMKITHPWINEQICNRGKDFSGSKGLKDSKAGSCDSKDKRDGKLDQSLTEALGSQGAQKWPNINNGENDKLNSSITDGTPYALDASATVAGDISSLSTEEKVAVAGLLARTIEGSEIVEIKAISSTSVMLNACYDLFSEGLGIMPYTCIGLGSNFVSVVDGKVTPKLAYKLKAGLSYKFSPEVSAFAGGFYQRVVGDGEYADLPVKRLSYDLSPQGRTKETAVAKFNMSYVGGEFGIRFAF
;
A
#
# COMPACT_ATOMS: atom_id res chain seq x y z
N MET A 1 10.51 23.57 -1.13
CA MET A 1 9.78 24.82 -1.38
C MET A 1 10.19 25.31 -2.76
N LEU A 2 9.36 25.10 -3.79
CA LEU A 2 9.54 25.80 -5.07
C LEU A 2 8.65 27.04 -5.02
N SER A 3 9.28 28.21 -4.93
CA SER A 3 8.60 29.51 -5.01
C SER A 3 8.48 29.87 -6.49
N PHE A 4 7.28 29.78 -7.05
CA PHE A 4 6.96 30.35 -8.36
C PHE A 4 6.53 31.80 -8.14
N ALA A 5 7.48 32.72 -8.20
CA ALA A 5 7.21 34.15 -8.24
C ALA A 5 7.02 34.58 -9.69
N VAL A 6 5.78 34.91 -10.08
CA VAL A 6 5.49 35.58 -11.35
C VAL A 6 5.69 37.07 -11.14
N LEU A 7 6.76 37.61 -11.73
CA LEU A 7 7.04 39.05 -11.81
C LEU A 7 6.15 39.67 -12.89
N MET A 8 5.09 40.36 -12.47
CA MET A 8 4.31 41.23 -13.34
C MET A 8 5.11 42.52 -13.56
N THR A 9 5.62 42.74 -14.77
CA THR A 9 6.11 44.06 -15.18
C THR A 9 4.96 44.79 -15.88
N SER A 10 4.42 45.80 -15.21
CA SER A 10 3.40 46.68 -15.76
C SER A 10 4.04 47.64 -16.76
N GLN A 11 3.92 47.38 -18.06
CA GLN A 11 4.06 48.45 -19.05
C GLN A 11 2.68 49.11 -19.25
N LYS A 12 2.59 50.38 -18.85
CA LYS A 12 1.47 51.27 -19.15
C LYS A 12 1.25 51.32 -20.67
N VAL A 13 0.12 50.81 -21.14
CA VAL A 13 -0.41 51.14 -22.47
C VAL A 13 -1.53 52.17 -22.26
N GLN A 14 -1.37 53.33 -22.90
CA GLN A 14 -2.32 54.43 -22.84
C GLN A 14 -3.64 54.05 -23.53
N ALA A 15 -4.75 54.18 -22.80
CA ALA A 15 -6.10 54.04 -23.35
C ALA A 15 -6.45 55.28 -24.19
N MET A 16 -6.85 55.06 -25.45
CA MET A 16 -7.49 56.07 -26.28
C MET A 16 -9.01 55.82 -26.26
N HIS A 17 -9.76 56.82 -25.79
CA HIS A 17 -11.22 56.80 -25.76
C HIS A 17 -11.80 56.91 -27.17
N SER A 18 -12.77 56.05 -27.50
CA SER A 18 -13.86 56.36 -28.43
C SER A 18 -15.05 55.48 -28.08
N GLY A 19 -16.19 56.10 -27.77
CA GLY A 19 -17.42 55.38 -27.45
C GLY A 19 -18.05 54.81 -28.72
N GLN A 20 -18.39 53.52 -28.70
CA GLN A 20 -19.30 52.90 -29.66
C GLN A 20 -20.17 51.84 -29.00
N ASN A 21 -21.36 51.69 -29.58
CA ASN A 21 -22.50 50.89 -29.12
C ASN A 21 -22.19 49.41 -28.92
N ILE A 22 -23.00 48.79 -28.05
CA ILE A 22 -23.11 47.34 -27.82
C ILE A 22 -23.69 46.70 -29.08
N SER A 23 -22.87 46.51 -30.12
CA SER A 23 -23.24 45.73 -31.32
C SER A 23 -22.04 45.17 -32.11
N ASP A 24 -20.83 45.69 -31.94
CA ASP A 24 -19.64 45.17 -32.63
C ASP A 24 -18.77 44.33 -31.67
N ILE A 25 -19.13 43.06 -31.50
CA ILE A 25 -18.21 42.04 -30.97
C ILE A 25 -17.65 41.27 -32.17
N GLY A 26 -16.90 41.98 -33.01
CA GLY A 26 -16.03 41.40 -34.03
C GLY A 26 -14.62 41.26 -33.46
N GLU A 27 -14.13 40.02 -33.36
CA GLU A 27 -12.71 39.65 -33.20
C GLU A 27 -11.90 40.34 -32.08
N SER A 28 -12.28 40.19 -30.81
CA SER A 28 -11.33 40.43 -29.72
C SER A 28 -10.61 39.13 -29.36
N ASN A 29 -9.38 39.01 -29.84
CA ASN A 29 -8.44 38.02 -29.34
C ASN A 29 -7.79 38.56 -28.06
N TYR A 30 -7.85 37.82 -26.97
CA TYR A 30 -7.32 38.30 -25.68
C TYR A 30 -6.71 37.17 -24.87
N PHE A 31 -5.73 37.53 -24.04
CA PHE A 31 -5.19 36.64 -23.03
C PHE A 31 -5.99 36.81 -21.74
N TYR A 32 -6.03 35.75 -20.93
CA TYR A 32 -6.59 35.83 -19.59
C TYR A 32 -5.89 34.91 -18.61
N VAL A 33 -6.03 35.25 -17.34
CA VAL A 33 -5.66 34.38 -16.21
C VAL A 33 -6.93 34.00 -15.46
N GLY A 34 -7.06 32.71 -15.15
CA GLY A 34 -8.17 32.16 -14.38
C GLY A 34 -7.69 31.61 -13.03
N LEU A 35 -8.53 31.76 -12.03
CA LEU A 35 -8.39 31.09 -10.73
C LEU A 35 -9.71 30.45 -10.38
N ASN A 36 -9.68 29.15 -10.05
CA ASN A 36 -10.89 28.42 -9.67
C ASN A 36 -10.67 27.48 -8.47
N TYR A 37 -11.71 27.40 -7.67
CA TYR A 37 -11.88 26.39 -6.64
C TYR A 37 -12.65 25.21 -7.24
N SER A 38 -12.08 24.01 -7.10
CA SER A 38 -12.51 22.83 -7.84
C SER A 38 -12.80 21.63 -6.94
N PRO A 39 -13.79 21.64 -6.03
CA PRO A 39 -14.02 20.54 -5.10
C PRO A 39 -14.28 19.21 -5.84
N VAL A 40 -13.56 18.16 -5.44
CA VAL A 40 -13.50 16.89 -6.17
C VAL A 40 -14.04 15.70 -5.38
N PHE A 41 -14.92 14.91 -6.01
CA PHE A 41 -15.38 13.61 -5.55
C PHE A 41 -14.58 12.49 -6.21
N SER A 42 -13.90 11.68 -5.38
CA SER A 42 -12.98 10.66 -5.87
C SER A 42 -13.71 9.41 -6.38
N LYS A 43 -13.24 8.90 -7.52
CA LYS A 43 -13.59 7.57 -8.05
C LYS A 43 -12.31 6.76 -8.26
N ILE A 44 -11.51 6.67 -7.20
CA ILE A 44 -10.35 5.77 -7.12
C ILE A 44 -10.89 4.37 -6.76
N ARG A 45 -10.68 3.40 -7.64
CA ARG A 45 -11.24 2.04 -7.52
C ARG A 45 -10.14 0.99 -7.69
N ASP A 46 -10.46 -0.21 -7.21
CA ASP A 46 -9.66 -1.42 -7.42
C ASP A 46 -8.22 -1.28 -6.88
N PHE A 47 -8.06 -0.56 -5.77
CA PHE A 47 -6.76 -0.31 -5.17
C PHE A 47 -6.18 -1.61 -4.60
N THR A 48 -5.00 -1.97 -5.08
CA THR A 48 -4.17 -3.06 -4.58
C THR A 48 -2.74 -2.59 -4.48
N ILE A 49 -1.96 -3.22 -3.60
CA ILE A 49 -0.54 -2.95 -3.44
C ILE A 49 0.20 -4.23 -3.08
N GLY A 50 1.39 -4.39 -3.63
CA GLY A 50 2.28 -5.51 -3.33
C GLY A 50 3.71 -5.16 -3.68
N GLU A 51 4.65 -6.01 -3.28
CA GLU A 51 6.05 -5.87 -3.62
C GLU A 51 6.26 -5.98 -5.13
N SER A 52 7.25 -5.25 -5.65
CA SER A 52 7.62 -5.33 -7.07
C SER A 52 8.11 -6.72 -7.49
N SER A 53 8.48 -7.59 -6.54
CA SER A 53 8.82 -9.00 -6.79
C SER A 53 7.61 -9.87 -7.15
N GLY A 54 6.39 -9.47 -6.77
CA GLY A 54 5.20 -10.30 -6.85
C GLY A 54 5.10 -11.38 -5.76
N GLU A 55 5.94 -11.32 -4.73
CA GLU A 55 5.94 -12.31 -3.63
C GLU A 55 4.84 -12.08 -2.58
N THR A 56 4.28 -10.86 -2.51
CA THR A 56 3.22 -10.52 -1.57
C THR A 56 2.01 -11.44 -1.75
N LYS A 57 1.62 -12.11 -0.67
CA LYS A 57 0.43 -12.98 -0.63
C LYS A 57 -0.77 -12.30 -0.01
N ALA A 58 -0.54 -11.38 0.92
CA ALA A 58 -1.60 -10.61 1.55
C ALA A 58 -1.06 -9.29 2.10
N VAL A 59 -1.95 -8.30 2.18
CA VAL A 59 -1.68 -6.99 2.79
C VAL A 59 -2.36 -6.92 4.15
N PHE A 60 -1.62 -6.58 5.20
CA PHE A 60 -2.16 -6.43 6.55
C PHE A 60 -2.01 -5.00 7.06
N PRO A 61 -3.07 -4.38 7.62
CA PRO A 61 -3.01 -3.01 8.13
C PRO A 61 -2.31 -2.97 9.50
N TYR A 62 -1.78 -1.81 9.85
CA TYR A 62 -1.20 -1.58 11.17
C TYR A 62 -2.23 -1.01 12.17
N LEU A 63 -2.35 -1.62 13.35
CA LEU A 63 -3.20 -1.18 14.46
C LEU A 63 -2.56 0.01 15.19
N ARG A 64 -2.99 1.23 14.85
CA ARG A 64 -2.60 2.45 15.57
C ARG A 64 -3.35 2.57 16.92
N ASP A 65 -2.64 3.04 17.94
CA ASP A 65 -3.17 3.26 19.31
C ASP A 65 -2.83 4.67 19.82
N GLY A 66 -2.87 5.68 18.94
CA GLY A 66 -2.72 7.10 19.32
C GLY A 66 -1.37 7.54 19.90
N LYS A 67 -0.38 6.65 20.03
CA LYS A 67 1.00 6.97 20.42
C LYS A 67 1.97 6.26 19.48
N SER A 68 3.00 7.00 19.07
CA SER A 68 4.12 6.68 18.17
C SER A 68 4.16 5.27 17.58
N VAL A 69 4.35 5.20 16.25
CA VAL A 69 4.49 3.95 15.49
C VAL A 69 5.78 3.22 15.91
N LYS A 70 5.74 2.50 17.04
CA LYS A 70 6.70 1.44 17.32
C LYS A 70 6.34 0.29 16.40
N LEU A 71 6.93 0.29 15.20
CA LEU A 71 6.74 -0.71 14.14
C LEU A 71 7.05 -2.12 14.66
N ASP A 72 6.07 -2.70 15.33
CA ASP A 72 6.10 -4.03 15.94
C ASP A 72 5.23 -4.96 15.09
N PRO A 73 5.75 -6.11 14.63
CA PRO A 73 4.99 -7.04 13.80
C PRO A 73 3.73 -7.62 14.47
N THR A 74 3.66 -7.61 15.81
CA THR A 74 2.46 -8.04 16.56
C THR A 74 1.32 -7.01 16.50
N ARG A 75 1.61 -5.80 16.02
CA ARG A 75 0.63 -4.71 15.90
C ARG A 75 -0.02 -4.63 14.53
N PHE A 76 0.24 -5.56 13.62
CA PHE A 76 -0.58 -5.69 12.42
C PHE A 76 -1.86 -6.45 12.72
N ASP A 77 -2.95 -6.05 12.08
CA ASP A 77 -4.22 -6.77 12.17
C ASP A 77 -4.20 -7.98 11.24
N TRP A 78 -3.62 -9.08 11.72
CA TRP A 78 -3.53 -10.35 10.99
C TRP A 78 -4.89 -11.02 10.74
N SER A 79 -5.98 -10.52 11.35
CA SER A 79 -7.33 -11.06 11.17
C SER A 79 -8.02 -10.55 9.90
N VAL A 80 -7.51 -9.48 9.29
CA VAL A 80 -8.10 -8.85 8.10
C VAL A 80 -7.06 -8.75 6.97
N PRO A 81 -6.82 -9.85 6.24
CA PRO A 81 -6.01 -9.81 5.03
C PRO A 81 -6.70 -8.98 3.94
N ASP A 82 -5.90 -8.28 3.15
CA ASP A 82 -6.30 -7.51 1.97
C ASP A 82 -7.48 -6.55 2.24
N PRO A 83 -7.31 -5.61 3.19
CA PRO A 83 -8.37 -4.67 3.52
C PRO A 83 -8.69 -3.77 2.31
N GLN A 84 -9.96 -3.41 2.16
CA GLN A 84 -10.35 -2.43 1.13
C GLN A 84 -9.83 -1.03 1.48
N ILE A 85 -8.72 -0.64 0.85
CA ILE A 85 -8.15 0.71 0.96
C ILE A 85 -9.00 1.66 0.12
N ARG A 86 -9.69 2.59 0.79
CA ARG A 86 -10.56 3.59 0.14
C ARG A 86 -10.05 5.00 0.41
N PHE A 87 -10.44 5.94 -0.46
CA PHE A 87 -10.00 7.33 -0.37
C PHE A 87 -11.18 8.28 -0.16
N LYS A 88 -10.92 9.38 0.56
CA LYS A 88 -11.83 10.51 0.78
C LYS A 88 -11.90 11.39 -0.47
N ASN A 89 -12.90 12.25 -0.51
CA ASN A 89 -13.03 13.30 -1.51
C ASN A 89 -12.01 14.42 -1.23
N SER A 90 -11.58 15.14 -2.26
CA SER A 90 -10.70 16.30 -2.12
C SER A 90 -11.52 17.57 -2.24
N VAL A 91 -12.21 17.92 -1.14
CA VAL A 91 -13.08 19.11 -1.12
C VAL A 91 -12.29 20.35 -0.70
N LEU A 92 -11.32 20.23 0.22
CA LEU A 92 -10.67 21.39 0.84
C LEU A 92 -9.45 21.95 0.07
N LEU A 93 -8.72 21.11 -0.66
CA LEU A 93 -7.40 21.45 -1.22
C LEU A 93 -7.36 21.43 -2.75
N ALA A 94 -8.48 21.64 -3.41
CA ALA A 94 -8.58 21.62 -4.85
C ALA A 94 -8.67 23.05 -5.41
N MET A 95 -7.50 23.63 -5.68
CA MET A 95 -7.37 24.91 -6.37
C MET A 95 -6.70 24.68 -7.71
N GLU A 96 -7.21 25.37 -8.73
CA GLU A 96 -6.65 25.32 -10.08
C GLU A 96 -6.36 26.75 -10.54
N GLY A 97 -5.25 26.91 -11.24
CA GLY A 97 -4.89 28.14 -11.93
C GLY A 97 -4.82 27.87 -13.42
N SER A 98 -5.29 28.82 -14.23
CA SER A 98 -5.23 28.71 -15.67
C SER A 98 -4.71 29.97 -16.35
N ILE A 99 -4.06 29.77 -17.48
CA ILE A 99 -3.69 30.83 -18.43
C ILE A 99 -4.38 30.45 -19.73
N GLY A 100 -5.13 31.38 -20.31
CA GLY A 100 -5.89 31.12 -21.51
C GLY A 100 -5.74 32.19 -22.57
N TYR A 101 -6.09 31.80 -23.80
CA TYR A 101 -6.19 32.67 -24.96
C TYR A 101 -7.54 32.42 -25.62
N ALA A 102 -8.30 33.50 -25.81
CA ALA A 102 -9.60 33.46 -26.45
C ALA A 102 -9.51 33.96 -27.89
N MET A 103 -10.16 33.25 -28.80
CA MET A 103 -10.33 33.56 -30.22
C MET A 103 -11.80 33.44 -30.56
N SER A 104 -12.54 34.56 -30.48
CA SER A 104 -14.00 34.56 -30.69
C SER A 104 -14.70 33.56 -29.73
N ALA A 105 -15.34 32.51 -30.26
CA ALA A 105 -16.02 31.48 -29.48
C ALA A 105 -15.10 30.38 -28.90
N ILE A 106 -13.86 30.28 -29.40
CA ILE A 106 -12.93 29.21 -29.02
C ILE A 106 -11.94 29.75 -27.98
N ARG A 107 -11.64 28.97 -26.95
CA ARG A 107 -10.62 29.32 -25.96
C ARG A 107 -9.67 28.16 -25.74
N PHE A 108 -8.39 28.45 -25.67
CA PHE A 108 -7.36 27.49 -25.26
C PHE A 108 -6.91 27.83 -23.86
N GLU A 109 -7.00 26.89 -22.92
CA GLU A 109 -6.62 27.07 -21.51
C GLU A 109 -5.55 26.05 -21.11
N VAL A 110 -4.40 26.53 -20.64
CA VAL A 110 -3.46 25.70 -19.87
C VAL A 110 -3.84 25.82 -18.40
N GLU A 111 -4.20 24.70 -17.79
CA GLU A 111 -4.64 24.61 -16.41
C GLU A 111 -3.69 23.75 -15.58
N VAL A 112 -3.38 24.21 -14.38
CA VAL A 112 -2.62 23.46 -13.38
C VAL A 112 -3.46 23.32 -12.12
N GLY A 113 -3.68 22.07 -11.71
CA GLY A 113 -4.47 21.73 -10.52
C GLY A 113 -3.70 20.86 -9.54
N TYR A 114 -4.09 20.92 -8.27
CA TYR A 114 -3.61 20.00 -7.24
C TYR A 114 -4.79 19.39 -6.49
N GLU A 115 -4.80 18.06 -6.38
CA GLU A 115 -5.78 17.31 -5.60
C GLU A 115 -5.10 16.36 -4.61
N ARG A 116 -5.72 16.20 -3.43
CA ARG A 116 -5.24 15.29 -2.39
C ARG A 116 -6.38 14.45 -1.82
N PHE A 117 -6.31 13.15 -2.04
CA PHE A 117 -7.29 12.15 -1.62
C PHE A 117 -6.78 11.37 -0.42
N LYS A 118 -7.09 11.82 0.81
CA LYS A 118 -6.70 11.13 2.05
C LYS A 118 -7.30 9.73 2.12
N THR A 119 -6.63 8.77 2.75
CA THR A 119 -7.23 7.45 3.02
C THR A 119 -8.43 7.55 3.98
N LYS A 120 -9.39 6.63 3.83
CA LYS A 120 -10.54 6.46 4.72
C LYS A 120 -10.15 5.48 5.83
N GLY A 121 -10.38 5.86 7.08
CA GLY A 121 -10.19 4.96 8.23
C GLY A 121 -11.25 3.86 8.28
N ARG A 122 -10.88 2.70 8.82
CA ARG A 122 -11.73 1.52 8.97
C ARG A 122 -12.73 1.64 10.11
N TYR A 123 -12.32 2.25 11.23
CA TYR A 123 -13.14 2.41 12.45
C TYR A 123 -13.86 3.77 12.46
N SER A 124 -14.94 3.89 11.69
CA SER A 124 -15.78 5.09 11.64
C SER A 124 -17.03 4.95 12.54
N LYS A 125 -16.86 4.70 13.85
CA LYS A 125 -17.98 4.73 14.82
C LYS A 125 -17.72 5.47 16.14
N SER A 126 -16.52 5.94 16.44
CA SER A 126 -16.26 6.76 17.63
C SER A 126 -15.71 8.14 17.26
N ARG A 127 -16.13 9.16 18.01
CA ARG A 127 -15.78 10.60 17.89
C ARG A 127 -14.30 10.89 18.22
N ARG A 128 -13.37 10.12 17.65
CA ARG A 128 -11.97 10.52 17.48
C ARG A 128 -11.65 10.32 16.01
N GLU A 129 -11.92 11.36 15.22
CA GLU A 129 -11.42 11.43 13.86
C GLU A 129 -9.88 11.32 13.88
N GLU A 130 -9.33 10.66 12.85
CA GLU A 130 -7.93 10.78 12.40
C GLU A 130 -6.84 9.81 12.89
N GLU A 131 -7.14 8.52 13.07
CA GLU A 131 -6.12 7.51 12.75
C GLU A 131 -6.66 6.52 11.72
N SER A 132 -6.56 6.90 10.44
CA SER A 132 -6.67 5.92 9.37
C SER A 132 -5.47 4.97 9.44
N ASP A 133 -5.71 3.69 9.14
CA ASP A 133 -4.65 2.74 8.81
C ASP A 133 -3.92 3.30 7.59
N THR A 134 -2.78 3.96 7.80
CA THR A 134 -1.93 4.45 6.70
C THR A 134 -0.77 3.52 6.46
N VAL A 135 -0.50 2.57 7.35
CA VAL A 135 0.66 1.69 7.30
C VAL A 135 0.18 0.29 7.05
N TYR A 136 0.79 -0.39 6.08
CA TYR A 136 0.42 -1.72 5.64
C TYR A 136 1.66 -2.60 5.51
N LEU A 137 1.61 -3.82 6.05
CA LEU A 137 2.60 -4.87 5.85
C LEU A 137 2.28 -5.63 4.57
N LEU A 138 3.29 -5.82 3.74
CA LEU A 138 3.25 -6.69 2.57
C LEU A 138 3.75 -8.07 3.01
N ALA A 139 2.84 -8.95 3.40
CA ALA A 139 3.20 -10.26 3.94
C ALA A 139 3.43 -11.28 2.82
N LYS A 140 4.45 -12.11 3.01
CA LYS A 140 4.84 -13.19 2.10
C LYS A 140 4.25 -14.54 2.54
N GLU A 141 4.68 -15.60 1.87
CA GLU A 141 4.09 -16.94 1.90
C GLU A 141 4.03 -17.56 3.29
N LEU A 142 5.14 -17.63 4.03
CA LEU A 142 5.21 -18.29 5.34
C LEU A 142 4.31 -17.59 6.36
N ALA A 143 4.45 -16.27 6.53
CA ALA A 143 3.64 -15.53 7.49
C ALA A 143 2.14 -15.61 7.17
N TYR A 144 1.79 -15.49 5.88
CA TYR A 144 0.41 -15.61 5.42
C TYR A 144 -0.17 -17.01 5.65
N ASP A 145 0.57 -18.07 5.30
CA ASP A 145 0.10 -19.44 5.42
C ASP A 145 -0.14 -19.86 6.88
N VAL A 146 0.64 -19.31 7.82
CA VAL A 146 0.43 -19.51 9.27
C VAL A 146 -0.92 -18.93 9.71
N VAL A 147 -1.17 -17.64 9.42
CA VAL A 147 -2.41 -16.98 9.88
C VAL A 147 -3.65 -17.43 9.12
N ALA A 148 -3.49 -17.84 7.86
CA ALA A 148 -4.55 -18.42 7.03
C ALA A 148 -4.78 -19.93 7.30
N ASN A 149 -4.02 -20.53 8.21
CA ASN A 149 -4.11 -21.94 8.58
C ASN A 149 -3.93 -22.92 7.39
N LYS A 150 -3.04 -22.59 6.46
CA LYS A 150 -2.76 -23.40 5.25
C LYS A 150 -1.62 -24.38 5.51
N THR A 151 -1.85 -25.37 6.37
CA THR A 151 -0.81 -26.30 6.85
C THR A 151 0.01 -26.96 5.73
N ALA A 152 -0.63 -27.41 4.65
CA ALA A 152 0.07 -28.06 3.54
C ALA A 152 0.94 -27.07 2.72
N ALA A 153 0.46 -25.85 2.50
CA ALA A 153 1.22 -24.80 1.82
C ALA A 153 2.40 -24.34 2.69
N LEU A 154 2.15 -24.13 3.99
CA LEU A 154 3.18 -23.83 4.99
C LEU A 154 4.27 -24.90 5.02
N ALA A 155 3.91 -26.19 5.01
CA ALA A 155 4.88 -27.28 4.95
C ALA A 155 5.74 -27.22 3.68
N ALA A 156 5.13 -26.99 2.52
CA ALA A 156 5.85 -26.87 1.25
C ALA A 156 6.77 -25.65 1.20
N ALA A 157 6.38 -24.54 1.82
CA ALA A 157 7.19 -23.33 1.93
C ALA A 157 8.35 -23.53 2.92
N LEU A 158 8.10 -24.13 4.10
CA LEU A 158 9.10 -24.46 5.12
C LEU A 158 10.20 -25.39 4.58
N ALA A 159 9.84 -26.36 3.73
CA ALA A 159 10.80 -27.27 3.11
C ALA A 159 11.84 -26.54 2.23
N LYS A 160 11.50 -25.35 1.71
CA LYS A 160 12.38 -24.52 0.87
C LYS A 160 13.21 -23.52 1.68
N VAL A 161 12.95 -23.37 2.98
CA VAL A 161 13.70 -22.48 3.87
C VAL A 161 15.12 -23.02 4.03
N LYS A 162 16.13 -22.14 3.96
CA LYS A 162 17.52 -22.53 4.20
C LYS A 162 17.69 -22.92 5.67
N GLY A 163 18.48 -23.96 5.94
CA GLY A 163 18.72 -24.40 7.31
C GLY A 163 19.27 -23.30 8.23
N GLN A 164 20.09 -22.39 7.72
CA GLN A 164 20.58 -21.24 8.51
C GLN A 164 19.43 -20.31 8.94
N ASP A 165 18.48 -20.05 8.05
CA ASP A 165 17.35 -19.14 8.28
C ASP A 165 16.38 -19.75 9.29
N ILE A 166 16.06 -21.05 9.19
CA ILE A 166 15.15 -21.71 10.16
C ILE A 166 15.78 -21.81 11.56
N VAL A 167 17.10 -22.05 11.65
CA VAL A 167 17.82 -22.05 12.92
C VAL A 167 17.83 -20.66 13.54
N HIS A 168 18.03 -19.61 12.73
CA HIS A 168 17.92 -18.24 13.21
C HIS A 168 16.51 -17.91 13.71
N PHE A 169 15.47 -18.33 12.98
CA PHE A 169 14.07 -18.23 13.40
C PHE A 169 13.81 -18.92 14.74
N ALA A 170 14.21 -20.20 14.87
CA ALA A 170 14.00 -20.98 16.08
C ALA A 170 14.72 -20.39 17.30
N ASN A 171 15.98 -19.98 17.14
CA ASN A 171 16.74 -19.31 18.20
C ASN A 171 16.11 -17.98 18.62
N THR A 172 15.63 -17.18 17.65
CA THR A 172 14.93 -15.94 17.96
C THR A 172 13.63 -16.22 18.71
N MET A 173 12.86 -17.23 18.29
CA MET A 173 11.63 -17.66 18.95
C MET A 173 11.90 -18.16 20.38
N LYS A 174 12.99 -18.92 20.60
CA LYS A 174 13.40 -19.37 21.94
C LYS A 174 13.65 -18.20 22.89
N ILE A 175 14.13 -17.06 22.39
CA ILE A 175 14.38 -15.86 23.19
C ILE A 175 13.10 -15.05 23.40
N THR A 176 12.30 -14.81 22.35
CA THR A 176 11.17 -13.88 22.43
C THR A 176 9.86 -14.54 22.83
N HIS A 177 9.66 -15.83 22.49
CA HIS A 177 8.46 -16.62 22.74
C HIS A 177 8.83 -18.06 23.14
N PRO A 178 9.55 -18.27 24.26
CA PRO A 178 10.05 -19.59 24.68
C PRO A 178 8.94 -20.65 24.76
N TRP A 179 7.76 -20.27 25.26
CA TRP A 179 6.61 -21.17 25.38
C TRP A 179 6.06 -21.66 24.03
N ILE A 180 6.20 -20.88 22.95
CA ILE A 180 5.82 -21.32 21.59
C ILE A 180 6.87 -22.29 21.06
N ASN A 181 8.15 -21.96 21.24
CA ASN A 181 9.25 -22.84 20.82
C ASN A 181 9.14 -24.24 21.47
N GLU A 182 8.75 -24.32 22.74
CA GLU A 182 8.54 -25.57 23.49
C GLU A 182 7.30 -26.38 23.06
N GLN A 183 6.36 -25.78 22.34
CA GLN A 183 5.20 -26.50 21.78
C GLN A 183 5.54 -27.16 20.44
N ILE A 184 6.40 -26.53 19.64
CA ILE A 184 6.80 -27.05 18.33
C ILE A 184 7.78 -28.20 18.51
N CYS A 185 7.59 -29.27 17.73
CA CYS A 185 8.29 -30.55 17.86
C CYS A 185 8.04 -31.28 19.18
N ASN A 186 7.07 -30.89 20.03
CA ASN A 186 6.83 -31.56 21.31
C ASN A 186 5.91 -32.77 21.15
N ARG A 187 6.35 -33.94 21.61
CA ARG A 187 5.61 -35.22 21.50
C ARG A 187 5.28 -35.85 22.86
N GLY A 188 5.64 -35.17 23.95
CA GLY A 188 5.43 -35.64 25.31
C GLY A 188 6.24 -36.89 25.65
N LYS A 189 5.84 -37.55 26.74
CA LYS A 189 6.47 -38.77 27.26
C LYS A 189 5.78 -40.03 26.74
N ASP A 190 6.55 -41.09 26.52
CA ASP A 190 6.04 -42.44 26.34
C ASP A 190 5.84 -43.13 27.71
N PHE A 191 4.59 -43.20 28.16
CA PHE A 191 4.23 -43.85 29.43
C PHE A 191 4.27 -45.39 29.35
N SER A 192 4.40 -45.97 28.16
CA SER A 192 4.58 -47.43 28.02
C SER A 192 5.97 -47.91 28.42
N GLY A 193 6.95 -46.99 28.57
CA GLY A 193 8.32 -47.28 29.01
C GLY A 193 9.18 -48.03 27.97
N SER A 194 8.61 -48.35 26.81
CA SER A 194 9.22 -49.23 25.81
C SER A 194 9.89 -48.49 24.65
N LYS A 195 9.59 -47.19 24.45
CA LYS A 195 10.08 -46.37 23.32
C LYS A 195 10.49 -44.96 23.76
N GLY A 196 11.19 -44.23 22.89
CA GLY A 196 11.56 -42.83 23.07
C GLY A 196 13.04 -42.58 23.39
N LEU A 197 13.50 -41.35 23.12
CA LEU A 197 14.87 -40.89 23.38
C LEU A 197 14.99 -40.48 24.85
N LYS A 198 16.18 -40.67 25.45
CA LYS A 198 16.44 -40.34 26.86
C LYS A 198 16.96 -38.91 27.06
N ASP A 199 17.98 -38.53 26.29
CA ASP A 199 18.83 -37.38 26.64
C ASP A 199 19.02 -36.34 25.50
N SER A 200 18.94 -36.71 24.21
CA SER A 200 19.18 -35.79 23.09
C SER A 200 18.04 -35.79 22.06
N LYS A 201 17.68 -34.59 21.58
CA LYS A 201 16.63 -34.39 20.56
C LYS A 201 17.18 -33.97 19.19
N ALA A 202 18.48 -33.73 19.08
CA ALA A 202 19.10 -33.24 17.85
C ALA A 202 18.77 -34.16 16.65
N GLY A 203 18.13 -33.59 15.63
CA GLY A 203 17.73 -34.30 14.42
C GLY A 203 16.42 -35.08 14.53
N SER A 204 15.57 -34.76 15.50
CA SER A 204 14.32 -35.47 15.73
C SER A 204 13.18 -34.56 16.21
N CYS A 205 12.22 -34.25 15.32
CA CYS A 205 10.98 -33.54 15.61
C CYS A 205 9.77 -34.48 15.87
N ASP A 206 9.94 -35.79 15.73
CA ASP A 206 8.88 -36.81 15.81
C ASP A 206 9.06 -37.82 16.98
N SER A 207 10.19 -37.80 17.69
CA SER A 207 10.40 -38.66 18.86
C SER A 207 9.75 -38.16 20.15
N LYS A 208 9.29 -39.12 20.95
CA LYS A 208 8.83 -38.93 22.34
C LYS A 208 9.99 -39.04 23.32
N ASP A 209 9.85 -38.37 24.46
CA ASP A 209 10.70 -38.59 25.64
C ASP A 209 10.38 -39.95 26.27
N LYS A 210 11.39 -40.68 26.72
CA LYS A 210 11.17 -41.93 27.46
C LYS A 210 10.51 -41.64 28.82
N ARG A 211 9.77 -42.60 29.39
CA ARG A 211 9.11 -42.46 30.71
C ARG A 211 10.01 -41.82 31.78
N ASP A 212 11.22 -42.35 31.93
CA ASP A 212 12.23 -41.89 32.89
C ASP A 212 13.31 -41.01 32.23
N GLY A 213 13.06 -40.55 31.00
CA GLY A 213 13.94 -39.65 30.26
C GLY A 213 13.82 -38.20 30.73
N LYS A 214 14.79 -37.40 30.28
CA LYS A 214 14.90 -35.96 30.55
C LYS A 214 15.08 -35.20 29.23
N LEU A 215 14.47 -35.70 28.16
CA LEU A 215 14.62 -35.12 26.83
C LEU A 215 13.97 -33.73 26.78
N ASP A 216 14.79 -32.71 26.50
CA ASP A 216 14.29 -31.37 26.22
C ASP A 216 13.61 -31.33 24.84
N GLN A 217 12.38 -30.81 24.78
CA GLN A 217 11.55 -30.86 23.60
C GLN A 217 11.19 -29.47 23.07
N SER A 218 11.79 -29.08 21.95
CA SER A 218 11.41 -27.87 21.22
C SER A 218 11.89 -27.91 19.77
N LEU A 219 11.50 -26.94 18.95
CA LEU A 219 12.04 -26.76 17.59
C LEU A 219 13.56 -26.56 17.62
N THR A 220 14.06 -25.73 18.55
CA THR A 220 15.50 -25.45 18.67
C THR A 220 16.30 -26.71 19.03
N GLU A 221 15.79 -27.52 19.97
CA GLU A 221 16.46 -28.77 20.34
C GLU A 221 16.41 -29.82 19.21
N ALA A 222 15.30 -29.88 18.45
CA ALA A 222 15.18 -30.76 17.30
C ALA A 222 16.12 -30.36 16.14
N LEU A 223 16.34 -29.07 15.92
CA LEU A 223 17.32 -28.59 14.95
C LEU A 223 18.75 -28.92 15.39
N GLY A 224 19.08 -28.71 16.67
CA GLY A 224 20.41 -29.01 17.22
C GLY A 224 21.56 -28.31 16.46
N SER A 225 22.78 -28.83 16.62
CA SER A 225 23.98 -28.24 16.00
C SER A 225 24.05 -28.43 14.48
N GLN A 226 23.40 -29.46 13.94
CA GLN A 226 23.41 -29.77 12.50
C GLN A 226 22.19 -29.24 11.75
N GLY A 227 21.23 -28.58 12.43
CA GLY A 227 20.00 -28.10 11.81
C GLY A 227 20.24 -27.20 10.60
N ALA A 228 21.29 -26.37 10.65
CA ALA A 228 21.65 -25.48 9.56
C ALA A 228 22.03 -26.22 8.25
N GLN A 229 22.56 -27.44 8.37
CA GLN A 229 23.02 -28.27 7.26
C GLN A 229 21.97 -29.31 6.85
N LYS A 230 21.16 -29.75 7.81
CA LYS A 230 20.28 -30.91 7.66
C LYS A 230 18.82 -30.56 7.41
N TRP A 231 18.36 -29.36 7.76
CA TRP A 231 17.00 -28.93 7.45
C TRP A 231 16.68 -29.05 5.95
N PRO A 232 15.48 -29.53 5.56
CA PRO A 232 14.32 -29.87 6.41
C PRO A 232 14.34 -31.27 7.03
N ASN A 233 15.40 -32.05 6.83
CA ASN A 233 15.49 -33.41 7.31
C ASN A 233 15.87 -33.45 8.79
N ILE A 234 14.89 -33.20 9.68
CA ILE A 234 15.06 -33.29 11.15
C ILE A 234 14.05 -34.27 11.78
N ASN A 235 13.48 -35.19 11.01
CA ASN A 235 12.77 -36.37 11.53
C ASN A 235 13.65 -37.62 11.43
N ASN A 236 13.30 -38.65 12.20
CA ASN A 236 14.00 -39.93 12.17
C ASN A 236 13.64 -40.77 10.93
N GLY A 237 14.50 -41.73 10.57
CA GLY A 237 14.25 -42.66 9.45
C GLY A 237 13.00 -43.52 9.63
N GLU A 238 12.43 -44.01 8.52
CA GLU A 238 11.13 -44.72 8.52
C GLU A 238 11.10 -45.97 9.39
N ASN A 239 12.22 -46.69 9.48
CA ASN A 239 12.35 -47.91 10.29
C ASN A 239 12.45 -47.63 11.80
N ASP A 240 12.67 -46.37 12.18
CA ASP A 240 12.84 -45.92 13.57
C ASP A 240 11.66 -45.09 14.06
N LYS A 241 10.60 -44.94 13.25
CA LYS A 241 9.35 -44.28 13.64
C LYS A 241 8.68 -45.08 14.75
N LEU A 242 8.98 -44.72 16.00
CA LEU A 242 8.24 -45.16 17.19
C LEU A 242 8.28 -46.67 17.53
N ASN A 243 9.21 -47.45 16.98
CA ASN A 243 9.40 -48.90 17.22
C ASN A 243 10.88 -49.19 16.95
N SER A 244 11.76 -49.51 17.89
CA SER A 244 11.79 -50.74 18.67
C SER A 244 13.14 -50.74 19.36
N SER A 245 13.25 -50.80 20.70
CA SER A 245 14.45 -51.21 21.49
C SER A 245 15.88 -50.71 21.12
N ILE A 246 16.06 -49.91 20.06
CA ILE A 246 17.31 -49.41 19.51
C ILE A 246 17.39 -47.99 20.02
N THR A 247 18.46 -47.73 20.75
CA THR A 247 18.60 -46.58 21.63
C THR A 247 18.70 -45.25 20.92
N ASP A 248 18.92 -45.23 19.61
CA ASP A 248 19.09 -44.01 18.84
C ASP A 248 18.39 -44.23 17.49
N GLY A 249 17.24 -43.57 17.28
CA GLY A 249 16.67 -43.48 15.93
C GLY A 249 17.68 -42.79 15.01
N THR A 250 17.59 -43.02 13.69
CA THR A 250 18.48 -42.37 12.72
C THR A 250 18.17 -40.87 12.62
N PRO A 251 18.94 -39.98 13.29
CA PRO A 251 18.57 -38.57 13.34
C PRO A 251 18.84 -37.93 11.98
N TYR A 252 18.16 -36.81 11.71
CA TYR A 252 18.36 -36.01 10.51
C TYR A 252 18.12 -36.76 9.18
N ALA A 253 17.13 -37.66 9.14
CA ALA A 253 16.92 -38.58 8.02
C ALA A 253 15.75 -38.18 7.11
N LEU A 254 14.63 -37.75 7.68
CA LEU A 254 13.41 -37.44 6.93
C LEU A 254 12.96 -36.00 7.09
N ASP A 255 12.27 -35.49 6.07
CA ASP A 255 11.68 -34.15 6.04
C ASP A 255 10.68 -33.97 7.19
N ALA A 256 10.85 -32.88 7.95
CA ALA A 256 10.01 -32.50 9.08
C ALA A 256 9.13 -31.27 8.82
N SER A 257 9.11 -30.73 7.62
CA SER A 257 8.36 -29.52 7.28
C SER A 257 6.86 -29.69 7.52
N ALA A 258 6.31 -30.86 7.18
CA ALA A 258 4.91 -31.20 7.45
C ALA A 258 4.62 -31.34 8.95
N THR A 259 5.56 -31.94 9.69
CA THR A 259 5.50 -32.10 11.15
C THR A 259 5.49 -30.73 11.84
N VAL A 260 6.44 -29.86 11.49
CA VAL A 260 6.57 -28.50 12.04
C VAL A 260 5.38 -27.63 11.65
N ALA A 261 4.93 -27.69 10.40
CA ALA A 261 3.74 -26.96 9.95
C ALA A 261 2.48 -27.43 10.71
N GLY A 262 2.35 -28.72 10.98
CA GLY A 262 1.26 -29.29 11.78
C GLY A 262 1.25 -28.74 13.19
N ASP A 263 2.41 -28.69 13.85
CA ASP A 263 2.55 -28.12 15.19
C ASP A 263 2.17 -26.63 15.20
N ILE A 264 2.69 -25.83 14.26
CA ILE A 264 2.35 -24.41 14.14
C ILE A 264 0.84 -24.22 13.90
N SER A 265 0.22 -25.10 13.11
CA SER A 265 -1.22 -25.05 12.83
C SER A 265 -2.08 -25.42 14.05
N SER A 266 -1.50 -26.10 15.05
CA SER A 266 -2.18 -26.46 16.30
C SER A 266 -2.11 -25.38 17.39
N LEU A 267 -1.25 -24.36 17.21
CA LEU A 267 -1.13 -23.23 18.13
C LEU A 267 -2.42 -22.41 18.23
N SER A 268 -2.56 -21.65 19.31
CA SER A 268 -3.64 -20.65 19.43
C SER A 268 -3.50 -19.53 18.39
N THR A 269 -4.58 -18.77 18.18
CA THR A 269 -4.58 -17.66 17.22
C THR A 269 -3.51 -16.60 17.55
N GLU A 270 -3.34 -16.27 18.82
CA GLU A 270 -2.34 -15.28 19.27
C GLU A 270 -0.91 -15.76 19.03
N GLU A 271 -0.65 -17.04 19.28
CA GLU A 271 0.65 -17.66 19.04
C GLU A 271 0.96 -17.76 17.54
N LYS A 272 -0.04 -18.06 16.70
CA LYS A 272 0.11 -18.01 15.24
C LYS A 272 0.48 -16.63 14.75
N VAL A 273 -0.13 -15.58 15.30
CA VAL A 273 0.21 -14.20 14.97
C VAL A 273 1.66 -13.87 15.35
N ALA A 274 2.11 -14.32 16.54
CA ALA A 274 3.50 -14.16 16.95
C ALA A 274 4.48 -14.89 16.02
N VAL A 275 4.16 -16.15 15.65
CA VAL A 275 4.97 -16.94 14.70
C VAL A 275 5.02 -16.29 13.32
N ALA A 276 3.89 -15.84 12.79
CA ALA A 276 3.82 -15.17 11.49
C ALA A 276 4.64 -13.87 11.46
N GLY A 277 4.49 -13.04 12.50
CA GLY A 277 5.30 -11.82 12.65
C GLY A 277 6.80 -12.12 12.75
N LEU A 278 7.18 -13.22 13.41
CA LEU A 278 8.56 -13.63 13.52
C LEU A 278 9.13 -14.18 12.20
N LEU A 279 8.37 -15.01 11.47
CA LEU A 279 8.75 -15.52 10.14
C LEU A 279 8.97 -14.38 9.15
N ALA A 280 8.08 -13.39 9.14
CA ALA A 280 8.23 -12.19 8.32
C ALA A 280 9.54 -11.45 8.65
N ARG A 281 9.88 -11.35 9.93
CA ARG A 281 11.06 -10.62 10.42
C ARG A 281 12.38 -11.36 10.25
N THR A 282 12.42 -12.69 10.33
CA THR A 282 13.68 -13.46 10.37
C THR A 282 13.97 -14.24 9.10
N ILE A 283 12.96 -14.55 8.29
CA ILE A 283 13.12 -15.38 7.09
C ILE A 283 12.75 -14.61 5.82
N GLU A 284 11.55 -14.05 5.78
CA GLU A 284 10.95 -13.58 4.53
C GLU A 284 11.34 -12.14 4.17
N GLY A 285 11.63 -11.33 5.18
CA GLY A 285 11.77 -9.88 5.07
C GLY A 285 10.41 -9.20 5.13
N SER A 286 10.30 -8.16 5.94
CA SER A 286 9.06 -7.41 6.13
C SER A 286 9.15 -6.05 5.44
N GLU A 287 8.41 -5.89 4.34
CA GLU A 287 8.26 -4.59 3.68
C GLU A 287 6.95 -3.93 4.10
N ILE A 288 7.05 -2.64 4.41
CA ILE A 288 5.93 -1.82 4.87
C ILE A 288 5.76 -0.63 3.97
N VAL A 289 4.51 -0.35 3.63
CA VAL A 289 4.15 0.81 2.84
C VAL A 289 3.25 1.75 3.62
N GLU A 290 3.57 3.05 3.55
CA GLU A 290 2.78 4.09 4.18
C GLU A 290 1.99 4.90 3.15
N ILE A 291 0.69 4.63 3.05
CA ILE A 291 -0.26 5.30 2.15
C ILE A 291 -1.12 6.26 2.97
N LYS A 292 -0.72 7.54 3.02
CA LYS A 292 -1.51 8.58 3.71
C LYS A 292 -2.60 9.17 2.83
N ALA A 293 -2.28 9.36 1.56
CA ALA A 293 -3.16 9.95 0.56
C ALA A 293 -2.62 9.63 -0.83
N ILE A 294 -3.50 9.60 -1.83
CA ILE A 294 -3.10 9.75 -3.22
C ILE A 294 -3.15 11.24 -3.55
N SER A 295 -2.03 11.80 -3.97
CA SER A 295 -1.93 13.17 -4.46
C SER A 295 -1.80 13.18 -5.97
N SER A 296 -2.38 14.18 -6.60
CA SER A 296 -2.35 14.39 -8.05
C SER A 296 -2.07 15.86 -8.31
N THR A 297 -1.07 16.13 -9.14
CA THR A 297 -0.91 17.45 -9.76
C THR A 297 -1.27 17.29 -11.23
N SER A 298 -2.28 17.98 -11.71
CA SER A 298 -2.72 17.93 -13.11
C SER A 298 -2.14 19.12 -13.88
N VAL A 299 -1.73 18.86 -15.12
CA VAL A 299 -1.36 19.90 -16.10
C VAL A 299 -2.14 19.58 -17.37
N MET A 300 -3.13 20.40 -17.69
CA MET A 300 -4.12 20.15 -18.73
C MET A 300 -4.10 21.27 -19.77
N LEU A 301 -4.11 20.89 -21.05
CA LEU A 301 -4.42 21.80 -22.14
C LEU A 301 -5.88 21.56 -22.55
N ASN A 302 -6.73 22.54 -22.35
CA ASN A 302 -8.16 22.49 -22.67
C ASN A 302 -8.47 23.33 -23.90
N ALA A 303 -9.27 22.79 -24.81
CA ALA A 303 -9.96 23.54 -25.84
C ALA A 303 -11.43 23.69 -25.41
N CYS A 304 -11.87 24.93 -25.27
CA CYS A 304 -13.20 25.30 -24.84
C CYS A 304 -13.96 25.97 -25.98
N TYR A 305 -15.26 25.74 -26.02
CA TYR A 305 -16.19 26.41 -26.92
C TYR A 305 -17.29 27.08 -26.11
N ASP A 306 -17.43 28.39 -26.30
CA ASP A 306 -18.44 29.22 -25.68
C ASP A 306 -19.66 29.32 -26.60
N LEU A 307 -20.81 28.91 -26.10
CA LEU A 307 -22.08 28.97 -26.79
C LEU A 307 -22.72 30.33 -26.50
N PHE A 308 -22.99 31.11 -27.54
CA PHE A 308 -23.66 32.39 -27.40
C PHE A 308 -25.15 32.18 -27.10
N SER A 309 -25.64 32.85 -26.05
CA SER A 309 -27.06 32.99 -25.75
C SER A 309 -27.40 34.48 -25.80
N GLU A 310 -28.31 34.87 -26.68
CA GLU A 310 -28.77 36.26 -26.78
C GLU A 310 -29.48 36.67 -25.47
N GLY A 311 -29.15 37.87 -24.96
CA GLY A 311 -30.01 38.62 -24.03
C GLY A 311 -29.71 38.54 -22.51
N LEU A 312 -28.80 37.69 -22.00
CA LEU A 312 -28.65 37.50 -20.53
C LEU A 312 -27.23 37.61 -19.94
N GLY A 313 -26.19 37.86 -20.75
CA GLY A 313 -24.80 37.94 -20.23
C GLY A 313 -24.24 36.61 -19.67
N ILE A 314 -25.02 35.53 -19.77
CA ILE A 314 -24.67 34.15 -19.41
C ILE A 314 -24.30 33.41 -20.70
N MET A 315 -23.13 32.78 -20.68
CA MET A 315 -22.56 32.08 -21.82
C MET A 315 -22.24 30.64 -21.42
N PRO A 316 -23.04 29.65 -21.85
CA PRO A 316 -22.69 28.25 -21.66
C PRO A 316 -21.35 27.91 -22.31
N TYR A 317 -20.57 27.02 -21.71
CA TYR A 317 -19.33 26.55 -22.30
C TYR A 317 -19.16 25.06 -22.13
N THR A 318 -18.40 24.46 -23.05
CA THR A 318 -17.93 23.08 -22.94
C THR A 318 -16.44 23.05 -23.25
N CYS A 319 -15.70 22.19 -22.57
CA CYS A 319 -14.27 22.02 -22.82
C CYS A 319 -13.89 20.55 -22.92
N ILE A 320 -12.91 20.28 -23.77
CA ILE A 320 -12.21 19.00 -23.85
C ILE A 320 -10.73 19.30 -23.63
N GLY A 321 -10.12 18.61 -22.67
CA GLY A 321 -8.73 18.77 -22.32
C GLY A 321 -7.95 17.48 -22.32
N LEU A 322 -6.68 17.59 -22.69
CA LEU A 322 -5.69 16.51 -22.67
C LEU A 322 -4.47 17.00 -21.91
N GLY A 323 -3.83 16.11 -21.16
CA GLY A 323 -2.71 16.51 -20.32
C GLY A 323 -2.09 15.36 -19.56
N SER A 324 -1.41 15.71 -18.47
CA SER A 324 -0.74 14.75 -17.59
C SER A 324 -1.14 14.97 -16.14
N ASN A 325 -1.33 13.87 -15.41
CA ASN A 325 -1.41 13.84 -13.96
C ASN A 325 -0.11 13.28 -13.40
N PHE A 326 0.53 14.02 -12.52
CA PHE A 326 1.67 13.60 -11.72
C PHE A 326 1.15 13.03 -10.40
N VAL A 327 1.06 11.71 -10.33
CA VAL A 327 0.41 11.00 -9.22
C VAL A 327 1.45 10.52 -8.20
N SER A 328 1.20 10.77 -6.92
CA SER A 328 2.01 10.30 -5.80
C SER A 328 1.15 9.47 -4.85
N VAL A 329 1.52 8.20 -4.68
CA VAL A 329 0.82 7.22 -3.81
C VAL A 329 1.45 7.19 -2.42
N VAL A 330 2.77 7.34 -2.37
CA VAL A 330 3.60 7.36 -1.16
C VAL A 330 4.55 8.55 -1.22
N ASP A 331 4.97 9.03 -0.05
CA ASP A 331 5.91 10.15 0.05
C ASP A 331 7.24 9.77 -0.65
N GLY A 332 7.69 10.59 -1.61
CA GLY A 332 8.99 10.44 -2.28
C GLY A 332 8.99 9.89 -3.71
N LYS A 333 7.84 9.41 -4.24
CA LYS A 333 7.72 8.99 -5.65
C LYS A 333 6.54 9.69 -6.34
N VAL A 334 6.81 10.16 -7.57
CA VAL A 334 5.81 10.75 -8.47
C VAL A 334 5.83 9.99 -9.78
N THR A 335 4.66 9.60 -10.26
CA THR A 335 4.47 8.86 -11.51
C THR A 335 3.63 9.70 -12.48
N PRO A 336 4.20 10.17 -13.59
CA PRO A 336 3.44 10.86 -14.61
C PRO A 336 2.55 9.88 -15.37
N LYS A 337 1.28 10.23 -15.57
CA LYS A 337 0.31 9.49 -16.38
C LYS A 337 -0.45 10.47 -17.28
N LEU A 338 -0.82 10.05 -18.47
CA LEU A 338 -1.68 10.85 -19.35
C LEU A 338 -3.09 10.93 -18.76
N ALA A 339 -3.79 12.03 -19.03
CA ALA A 339 -5.16 12.23 -18.58
C ALA A 339 -5.96 13.04 -19.58
N TYR A 340 -7.28 12.90 -19.50
CA TYR A 340 -8.22 13.77 -20.19
C TYR A 340 -9.22 14.37 -19.21
N LYS A 341 -9.69 15.58 -19.51
CA LYS A 341 -10.67 16.33 -18.72
C LYS A 341 -11.80 16.80 -19.63
N LEU A 342 -13.03 16.62 -19.20
CA LEU A 342 -14.23 17.14 -19.85
C LEU A 342 -14.88 18.13 -18.90
N LYS A 343 -15.22 19.32 -19.38
CA LYS A 343 -15.86 20.37 -18.58
C LYS A 343 -17.11 20.87 -19.27
N ALA A 344 -18.12 21.23 -18.49
CA ALA A 344 -19.28 21.96 -18.99
C ALA A 344 -19.81 22.88 -17.90
N GLY A 345 -20.22 24.09 -18.27
CA GLY A 345 -20.70 25.06 -17.31
C GLY A 345 -21.26 26.32 -17.94
N LEU A 346 -21.40 27.34 -17.11
CA LEU A 346 -21.88 28.67 -17.46
C LEU A 346 -20.83 29.69 -17.07
N SER A 347 -20.63 30.70 -17.92
CA SER A 347 -19.81 31.88 -17.61
C SER A 347 -20.68 33.13 -17.60
N TYR A 348 -20.42 34.04 -16.68
CA TYR A 348 -21.09 35.33 -16.58
C TYR A 348 -20.06 36.45 -16.72
N LYS A 349 -20.26 37.34 -17.69
CA LYS A 349 -19.36 38.50 -17.90
C LYS A 349 -19.83 39.67 -17.04
N PHE A 350 -19.00 40.12 -16.09
CA PHE A 350 -19.28 41.33 -15.30
C PHE A 350 -18.84 42.60 -16.04
N SER A 351 -17.66 42.54 -16.66
CA SER A 351 -17.09 43.57 -17.52
C SER A 351 -16.37 42.90 -18.70
N PRO A 352 -15.88 43.66 -19.70
CA PRO A 352 -15.04 43.10 -20.76
C PRO A 352 -13.79 42.36 -20.24
N GLU A 353 -13.27 42.77 -19.08
CA GLU A 353 -12.04 42.26 -18.47
C GLU A 353 -12.30 41.18 -17.41
N VAL A 354 -13.48 41.13 -16.80
CA VAL A 354 -13.76 40.22 -15.67
C VAL A 354 -14.99 39.35 -15.93
N SER A 355 -14.81 38.03 -15.80
CA SER A 355 -15.91 37.07 -15.88
C SER A 355 -15.84 36.04 -14.76
N ALA A 356 -17.00 35.63 -14.24
CA ALA A 356 -17.11 34.44 -13.40
C ALA A 356 -17.52 33.23 -14.22
N PHE A 357 -17.24 32.04 -13.71
CA PHE A 357 -17.74 30.80 -14.25
C PHE A 357 -18.03 29.77 -13.15
N ALA A 358 -19.03 28.94 -13.43
CA ALA A 358 -19.37 27.79 -12.60
C ALA A 358 -19.68 26.60 -13.52
N GLY A 359 -19.21 25.42 -13.16
CA GLY A 359 -19.34 24.23 -14.01
C GLY A 359 -19.10 22.93 -13.26
N GLY A 360 -19.24 21.84 -14.01
CA GLY A 360 -18.86 20.50 -13.59
C GLY A 360 -17.82 19.93 -14.54
N PHE A 361 -16.94 19.10 -14.01
CA PHE A 361 -15.93 18.41 -14.80
C PHE A 361 -15.79 16.95 -14.44
N TYR A 362 -15.32 16.18 -15.40
CA TYR A 362 -14.86 14.81 -15.25
C TYR A 362 -13.42 14.71 -15.70
N GLN A 363 -12.56 14.12 -14.86
CA GLN A 363 -11.16 13.86 -15.20
C GLN A 363 -10.84 12.38 -15.02
N ARG A 364 -10.12 11.82 -16.00
CA ARG A 364 -9.69 10.43 -15.98
C ARG A 364 -8.21 10.34 -16.30
N VAL A 365 -7.49 9.64 -15.44
CA VAL A 365 -6.11 9.22 -15.69
C VAL A 365 -6.14 7.97 -16.56
N VAL A 366 -5.36 7.98 -17.63
CA VAL A 366 -5.29 6.93 -18.66
C VAL A 366 -4.05 6.07 -18.42
N GLY A 367 -4.20 4.77 -18.64
CA GLY A 367 -3.13 3.78 -18.53
C GLY A 367 -3.62 2.47 -17.95
N ASP A 368 -2.66 1.60 -17.67
CA ASP A 368 -2.80 0.32 -16.96
C ASP A 368 -3.19 0.44 -15.48
N GLY A 369 -3.19 1.66 -14.93
CA GLY A 369 -3.42 1.90 -13.52
C GLY A 369 -2.26 1.45 -12.62
N GLU A 370 -1.10 1.14 -13.19
CA GLU A 370 0.07 0.66 -12.45
C GLU A 370 1.00 1.82 -12.03
N TYR A 371 1.39 1.81 -10.76
CA TYR A 371 2.27 2.80 -10.13
C TYR A 371 3.41 2.04 -9.45
N ALA A 372 4.53 1.90 -10.16
CA ALA A 372 5.68 1.10 -9.76
C ALA A 372 6.76 1.92 -9.04
N ASP A 373 7.77 1.21 -8.52
CA ASP A 373 8.91 1.74 -7.78
C ASP A 373 8.50 2.62 -6.58
N LEU A 374 7.42 2.25 -5.90
CA LEU A 374 6.98 2.95 -4.69
C LEU A 374 7.93 2.60 -3.55
N PRO A 375 8.60 3.58 -2.92
CA PRO A 375 9.51 3.30 -1.81
C PRO A 375 8.77 2.61 -0.66
N VAL A 376 9.34 1.51 -0.19
CA VAL A 376 8.89 0.81 1.02
C VAL A 376 9.86 1.09 2.18
N LYS A 377 9.36 0.94 3.40
CA LYS A 377 10.15 1.01 4.62
C LYS A 377 10.35 -0.41 5.15
N ARG A 378 11.53 -0.70 5.68
CA ARG A 378 11.74 -1.91 6.47
C ARG A 378 11.22 -1.71 7.89
N LEU A 379 10.83 -2.80 8.54
CA LEU A 379 10.65 -2.81 9.99
C LEU A 379 11.95 -2.37 10.68
N SER A 380 11.85 -1.59 11.77
CA SER A 380 13.01 -1.06 12.51
C SER A 380 13.94 -2.16 13.09
N TYR A 381 13.54 -3.42 13.02
CA TYR A 381 14.33 -4.57 13.41
C TYR A 381 14.17 -5.75 12.44
N ASP A 382 14.16 -5.52 11.13
CA ASP A 382 14.25 -6.61 10.16
C ASP A 382 15.55 -7.41 10.38
N LEU A 383 15.43 -8.71 10.67
CA LEU A 383 16.54 -9.64 10.91
C LEU A 383 16.69 -10.65 9.76
N SER A 384 15.95 -10.45 8.66
CA SER A 384 15.96 -11.36 7.53
C SER A 384 17.30 -11.30 6.77
N PRO A 385 17.65 -12.36 6.02
CA PRO A 385 18.85 -12.37 5.18
C PRO A 385 18.88 -11.22 4.16
N GLN A 386 20.09 -10.76 3.81
CA GLN A 386 20.26 -9.72 2.78
C GLN A 386 19.64 -10.16 1.44
N GLY A 387 19.02 -9.21 0.73
CA GLY A 387 18.40 -9.43 -0.58
C GLY A 387 16.98 -10.01 -0.54
N ARG A 388 16.41 -10.25 0.65
CA ARG A 388 15.01 -10.66 0.81
C ARG A 388 14.00 -9.54 0.61
N THR A 389 14.45 -8.29 0.65
CA THR A 389 13.63 -7.09 0.40
C THR A 389 14.12 -6.41 -0.87
N LYS A 390 13.21 -6.01 -1.75
CA LYS A 390 13.52 -5.32 -3.03
C LYS A 390 13.36 -3.81 -2.95
N GLU A 391 12.97 -3.31 -1.78
CA GLU A 391 12.90 -1.88 -1.41
C GLU A 391 11.84 -1.08 -2.19
N THR A 392 11.03 -1.75 -3.03
CA THR A 392 9.97 -1.11 -3.82
C THR A 392 8.71 -1.95 -3.91
N ALA A 393 7.58 -1.26 -4.00
CA ALA A 393 6.25 -1.81 -4.20
C ALA A 393 5.61 -1.27 -5.49
N VAL A 394 4.57 -1.96 -5.94
CA VAL A 394 3.70 -1.59 -7.05
C VAL A 394 2.28 -1.45 -6.52
N ALA A 395 1.66 -0.30 -6.73
CA ALA A 395 0.23 -0.11 -6.51
C ALA A 395 -0.52 -0.18 -7.84
N LYS A 396 -1.69 -0.80 -7.85
CA LYS A 396 -2.60 -0.82 -9.00
C LYS A 396 -3.93 -0.22 -8.61
N PHE A 397 -4.41 0.77 -9.35
CA PHE A 397 -5.74 1.35 -9.18
C PHE A 397 -6.17 2.16 -10.41
N ASN A 398 -7.47 2.24 -10.60
CA ASN A 398 -8.07 3.13 -11.59
C ASN A 398 -8.34 4.49 -10.95
N MET A 399 -7.79 5.56 -11.53
CA MET A 399 -7.98 6.92 -11.03
C MET A 399 -8.87 7.74 -11.97
N SER A 400 -10.03 8.13 -11.47
CA SER A 400 -10.87 9.16 -12.07
C SER A 400 -11.58 9.95 -10.99
N TYR A 401 -12.09 11.12 -11.34
CA TYR A 401 -12.84 11.94 -10.42
C TYR A 401 -13.78 12.90 -11.13
N VAL A 402 -14.83 13.30 -10.42
CA VAL A 402 -15.78 14.33 -10.85
C VAL A 402 -15.71 15.49 -9.87
N GLY A 403 -15.74 16.71 -10.38
CA GLY A 403 -15.69 17.91 -9.55
C GLY A 403 -16.65 18.98 -10.04
N GLY A 404 -16.92 19.94 -9.17
CA GLY A 404 -17.45 21.24 -9.58
C GLY A 404 -16.30 22.22 -9.72
N GLU A 405 -16.42 23.23 -10.57
CA GLU A 405 -15.48 24.35 -10.67
C GLU A 405 -16.22 25.67 -10.46
N PHE A 406 -15.62 26.57 -9.70
CA PHE A 406 -16.11 27.94 -9.46
C PHE A 406 -14.93 28.88 -9.54
N GLY A 407 -14.95 29.83 -10.46
CA GLY A 407 -13.79 30.67 -10.71
C GLY A 407 -14.08 32.02 -11.32
N ILE A 408 -13.00 32.80 -11.42
CA ILE A 408 -12.98 34.12 -12.04
C ILE A 408 -11.86 34.14 -13.08
N ARG A 409 -12.10 34.79 -14.22
CA ARG A 409 -11.12 35.05 -15.28
C ARG A 409 -10.91 36.56 -15.42
N PHE A 410 -9.66 36.95 -15.59
CA PHE A 410 -9.22 38.33 -15.83
C PHE A 410 -8.55 38.41 -17.20
N ALA A 411 -9.18 39.09 -18.15
CA ALA A 411 -8.69 39.31 -19.50
C ALA A 411 -7.87 40.61 -19.59
N PHE A 412 -6.86 40.63 -20.47
CA PHE A 412 -5.98 41.77 -20.71
C PHE A 412 -5.35 41.75 -22.11
#